data_AF-A0A926SUU0-F1
#
_entry.id   AF-A0A926SUU0-F1
#
_cell.length_a   1.000
_cell.length_b   1.000
_cell.length_c   1.000
_cell.angle_alpha   90.00
_cell.angle_beta   90.00
_cell.angle_gamma   90.00
#
_symmetry.space_group_name_H-M   'P 1'
#
loop_
_entity.id
_entity.type
_entity.pdbx_description
1 polymer ?
#
loop_
_entity_poly.entity_id
_entity_poly.type
_entity_poly.pdbx_seq_one_letter_code
_entity_poly.pdbx_strand_id
1 'polypeptide(L)'
;MLEDLETINWHQLTHAYGSADDVPELIRNLASDNADIRGKAINELYSNICHQGTVYEATSYAVPFLIELLQSETVQDKDEILTLLAYLAQGRSYLDVHEISEEPLEPNTPEFVKNQLEKEIELIWVNNVRDAVYAGKDVYLNLLEHNDPNIRMTAAYTLAFCRESVVGIISQMFKHLEQEAEPRVKASMVLSLGNLAVHQPELVESLIKLFEAIMNSEANNLVTLAAAMALAKLAKEQTPPDAVEVLVNVMAEPQLVSGLYSQLPWANGNVVADVSQCLGDLKADAIAFLIPPLMQTLEFVDASSALSIAEMLLYLAFTGKKVSAKVKIEELNETQRMVVKAIAQSDNAWTIDGKMSEILSSFGLPNSQYKLQAF
;
A
#
# COMPACT_ATOMS: atom_id res chain seq x y z
N MET A 1 -27.70 16.16 9.73
CA MET A 1 -26.57 15.24 9.48
C MET A 1 -27.15 13.85 9.33
N LEU A 2 -26.84 13.14 8.24
CA LEU A 2 -27.34 11.80 7.87
C LEU A 2 -28.85 11.73 7.61
N GLU A 3 -29.45 12.81 7.08
CA GLU A 3 -30.91 12.90 6.90
C GLU A 3 -31.43 11.95 5.82
N ASP A 4 -30.63 11.72 4.77
CA ASP A 4 -31.00 10.84 3.66
C ASP A 4 -30.64 9.36 3.91
N LEU A 5 -30.06 9.01 5.06
CA LEU A 5 -29.58 7.65 5.35
C LEU A 5 -30.70 6.60 5.31
N GLU A 6 -31.89 6.98 5.77
CA GLU A 6 -33.08 6.10 5.78
C GLU A 6 -33.82 6.07 4.42
N THR A 7 -33.39 6.88 3.45
CA THR A 7 -34.02 6.89 2.11
C THR A 7 -33.51 5.75 1.23
N ILE A 8 -32.35 5.19 1.57
CA ILE A 8 -31.74 4.05 0.88
C ILE A 8 -32.38 2.75 1.37
N ASN A 9 -32.75 1.88 0.43
CA ASN A 9 -33.32 0.57 0.76
C ASN A 9 -32.21 -0.45 1.07
N TRP A 10 -31.58 -0.29 2.24
CA TRP A 10 -30.44 -1.11 2.69
C TRP A 10 -30.71 -2.61 2.68
N HIS A 11 -31.95 -3.01 2.95
CA HIS A 11 -32.37 -4.41 2.91
C HIS A 11 -32.12 -5.09 1.55
N GLN A 12 -32.26 -4.33 0.46
CA GLN A 12 -32.05 -4.83 -0.90
C GLN A 12 -30.60 -4.79 -1.36
N LEU A 13 -29.73 -4.09 -0.63
CA LEU A 13 -28.31 -4.02 -0.93
C LEU A 13 -27.57 -5.15 -0.21
N THR A 14 -26.45 -5.56 -0.80
CA THR A 14 -25.60 -6.60 -0.21
C THR A 14 -24.18 -6.12 0.08
N HIS A 15 -23.59 -6.68 1.13
CA HIS A 15 -22.19 -6.53 1.51
C HIS A 15 -21.57 -7.92 1.79
N ALA A 16 -20.35 -7.99 2.33
CA ALA A 16 -19.61 -9.24 2.55
C ALA A 16 -20.36 -10.39 3.25
N TYR A 17 -21.33 -10.09 4.12
CA TYR A 17 -22.04 -11.08 4.94
C TYR A 17 -23.54 -11.17 4.64
N GLY A 18 -24.01 -10.57 3.54
CA GLY A 18 -25.41 -10.61 3.12
C GLY A 18 -26.05 -9.23 3.07
N SER A 19 -27.26 -9.10 3.61
CA SER A 19 -28.04 -7.85 3.59
C SER A 19 -27.35 -6.73 4.35
N ALA A 20 -27.46 -5.50 3.86
CA ALA A 20 -26.82 -4.31 4.44
C ALA A 20 -27.67 -3.54 5.47
N ASP A 21 -28.65 -4.20 6.09
CA ASP A 21 -29.57 -3.61 7.08
C ASP A 21 -28.87 -3.00 8.30
N ASP A 22 -27.65 -3.44 8.62
CA ASP A 22 -26.84 -3.00 9.75
C ASP A 22 -26.00 -1.73 9.46
N VAL A 23 -25.68 -1.46 8.18
CA VAL A 23 -24.83 -0.35 7.75
C VAL A 23 -25.30 1.03 8.25
N PRO A 24 -26.61 1.37 8.27
CA PRO A 24 -27.06 2.67 8.78
C PRO A 24 -26.73 2.92 10.24
N GLU A 25 -26.86 1.90 11.09
CA GLU A 25 -26.53 2.02 12.51
C GLU A 25 -25.02 2.18 12.70
N LEU A 26 -24.21 1.44 11.95
CA LEU A 26 -22.76 1.58 11.96
C LEU A 26 -22.33 3.01 11.57
N ILE A 27 -22.90 3.59 10.50
CA ILE A 27 -22.61 4.96 10.08
C ILE A 27 -22.98 5.98 11.16
N ARG A 28 -24.14 5.82 11.82
CA ARG A 28 -24.53 6.69 12.96
C ARG A 28 -23.58 6.56 14.13
N ASN A 29 -23.12 5.36 14.42
CA ASN A 29 -22.24 5.07 15.54
C ASN A 29 -20.87 5.76 15.40
N LEU A 30 -20.43 6.09 14.18
CA LEU A 30 -19.24 6.92 13.95
C LEU A 30 -19.38 8.35 14.52
N ALA A 31 -20.61 8.87 14.69
CA ALA A 31 -20.87 10.16 15.29
C ALA A 31 -21.06 10.11 16.83
N SER A 32 -20.86 8.93 17.44
CA SER A 32 -21.04 8.75 18.88
C SER A 32 -19.97 9.48 19.70
N ASP A 33 -20.35 10.04 20.85
CA ASP A 33 -19.40 10.59 21.82
C ASP A 33 -18.53 9.50 22.47
N ASN A 34 -18.90 8.22 22.35
CA ASN A 34 -18.16 7.09 22.91
C ASN A 34 -17.16 6.51 21.90
N ALA A 35 -15.86 6.61 22.22
CA ALA A 35 -14.77 6.10 21.39
C ALA A 35 -14.84 4.58 21.13
N ASP A 36 -15.30 3.78 22.09
CA ASP A 36 -15.45 2.32 21.88
C ASP A 36 -16.56 2.00 20.88
N ILE A 37 -17.62 2.82 20.84
CA ILE A 37 -18.71 2.67 19.87
C ILE A 37 -18.20 3.03 18.47
N ARG A 38 -17.48 4.16 18.32
CA ARG A 38 -16.88 4.56 17.05
C ARG A 38 -15.86 3.54 16.54
N GLY A 39 -14.97 3.10 17.42
CA GLY A 39 -13.94 2.11 17.10
C GLY A 39 -14.52 0.77 16.67
N LYS A 40 -15.62 0.30 17.27
CA LYS A 40 -16.32 -0.88 16.78
C LYS A 40 -16.99 -0.63 15.43
N ALA A 41 -17.68 0.50 15.30
CA ALA A 41 -18.39 0.83 14.06
C ALA A 41 -17.46 0.91 12.84
N ILE A 42 -16.29 1.55 12.98
CA ILE A 42 -15.34 1.63 11.87
C ILE A 42 -14.78 0.25 11.50
N ASN A 43 -14.46 -0.60 12.48
CA ASN A 43 -13.96 -1.96 12.25
C ASN A 43 -14.99 -2.87 11.56
N GLU A 44 -16.26 -2.76 11.96
CA GLU A 44 -17.37 -3.48 11.31
C GLU A 44 -17.59 -2.96 9.87
N LEU A 45 -17.52 -1.65 9.64
CA LEU A 45 -17.59 -1.10 8.27
C LEU A 45 -16.43 -1.60 7.39
N TYR A 46 -15.21 -1.65 7.92
CA TYR A 46 -14.05 -2.23 7.25
C TYR A 46 -14.18 -3.72 6.92
N SER A 47 -15.12 -4.42 7.55
CA SER A 47 -15.37 -5.86 7.35
C SER A 47 -16.62 -6.12 6.52
N ASN A 48 -17.61 -5.22 6.56
CA ASN A 48 -18.90 -5.38 5.91
C ASN A 48 -18.86 -4.82 4.50
N ILE A 49 -18.62 -3.51 4.37
CA ILE A 49 -18.67 -2.79 3.08
C ILE A 49 -17.33 -2.83 2.32
N CYS A 50 -16.30 -3.40 2.92
CA CYS A 50 -15.08 -3.85 2.26
C CYS A 50 -14.67 -5.13 2.96
N HIS A 51 -14.19 -6.15 2.25
CA HIS A 51 -13.68 -7.34 2.92
C HIS A 51 -12.51 -7.91 2.12
N GLN A 52 -11.33 -7.97 2.74
CA GLN A 52 -10.09 -8.46 2.12
C GLN A 52 -9.77 -7.76 0.78
N GLY A 53 -10.16 -6.49 0.64
CA GLY A 53 -9.95 -5.70 -0.58
C GLY A 53 -11.10 -5.77 -1.60
N THR A 54 -12.13 -6.58 -1.34
CA THR A 54 -13.36 -6.64 -2.15
C THR A 54 -14.34 -5.56 -1.73
N VAL A 55 -14.92 -4.84 -2.68
CA VAL A 55 -16.06 -3.93 -2.45
C VAL A 55 -17.36 -4.51 -3.00
N TYR A 56 -18.47 -4.05 -2.43
CA TYR A 56 -19.80 -4.63 -2.63
C TYR A 56 -20.80 -3.57 -3.10
N GLU A 57 -22.01 -4.01 -3.44
CA GLU A 57 -23.08 -3.14 -3.87
C GLU A 57 -23.37 -2.03 -2.84
N ALA A 58 -23.48 -2.37 -1.55
CA ALA A 58 -23.78 -1.42 -0.49
C ALA A 58 -22.69 -0.35 -0.28
N THR A 59 -21.45 -0.63 -0.72
CA THR A 59 -20.28 0.22 -0.45
C THR A 59 -20.47 1.63 -1.03
N SER A 60 -20.89 1.76 -2.29
CA SER A 60 -21.05 3.08 -2.92
C SER A 60 -22.19 3.90 -2.30
N TYR A 61 -23.17 3.24 -1.68
CA TYR A 61 -24.28 3.91 -0.98
C TYR A 61 -23.87 4.42 0.40
N ALA A 62 -22.90 3.80 1.07
CA ALA A 62 -22.38 4.25 2.35
C ALA A 62 -21.47 5.48 2.24
N VAL A 63 -20.69 5.57 1.14
CA VAL A 63 -19.66 6.60 0.95
C VAL A 63 -20.16 8.05 1.11
N PRO A 64 -21.30 8.48 0.52
CA PRO A 64 -21.79 9.85 0.68
C PRO A 64 -22.00 10.26 2.15
N PHE A 65 -22.43 9.33 2.99
CA PHE A 65 -22.66 9.57 4.42
C PHE A 65 -21.36 9.64 5.22
N LEU A 66 -20.35 8.85 4.84
CA LEU A 66 -19.00 8.98 5.39
C LEU A 66 -18.39 10.36 5.06
N ILE A 67 -18.61 10.85 3.83
CA ILE A 67 -18.20 12.21 3.41
C ILE A 67 -18.98 13.29 4.17
N GLU A 68 -20.27 13.08 4.43
CA GLU A 68 -21.07 14.00 5.24
C GLU A 68 -20.54 14.12 6.67
N LEU A 69 -20.15 13.00 7.31
CA LEU A 69 -19.56 12.99 8.65
C LEU A 69 -18.26 13.83 8.72
N LEU A 70 -17.42 13.77 7.68
CA LEU A 70 -16.18 14.56 7.61
C LEU A 70 -16.40 16.07 7.65
N GLN A 71 -17.56 16.54 7.19
CA GLN A 71 -17.91 17.97 7.17
C GLN A 71 -18.43 18.48 8.53
N SER A 72 -18.81 17.59 9.44
CA SER A 72 -19.30 17.96 10.77
C SER A 72 -18.16 18.28 11.73
N GLU A 73 -18.23 19.40 12.44
CA GLU A 73 -17.22 19.78 13.45
C GLU A 73 -17.25 18.88 14.69
N THR A 74 -18.39 18.24 14.99
CA THR A 74 -18.56 17.42 16.19
C THR A 74 -18.06 15.99 16.03
N VAL A 75 -17.85 15.54 14.78
CA VAL A 75 -17.37 14.19 14.49
C VAL A 75 -15.89 14.09 14.82
N GLN A 76 -15.57 13.13 15.68
CA GLN A 76 -14.20 12.75 16.06
C GLN A 76 -13.64 11.68 15.11
N ASP A 77 -12.36 11.36 15.23
CA ASP A 77 -11.69 10.26 14.51
C ASP A 77 -11.89 10.33 12.98
N LYS A 78 -11.90 11.55 12.41
CA LYS A 78 -12.08 11.78 10.97
C LYS A 78 -10.97 11.14 10.13
N ASP A 79 -9.80 10.98 10.71
CA ASP A 79 -8.66 10.28 10.12
C ASP A 79 -8.95 8.80 9.84
N GLU A 80 -9.70 8.13 10.72
CA GLU A 80 -10.15 6.75 10.50
C GLU A 80 -11.18 6.66 9.35
N ILE A 81 -12.10 7.63 9.27
CA ILE A 81 -13.09 7.72 8.18
C ILE A 81 -12.41 8.00 6.83
N LEU A 82 -11.43 8.91 6.80
CA LEU A 82 -10.62 9.20 5.63
C LEU A 82 -9.84 7.96 5.17
N THR A 83 -9.22 7.26 6.12
CA THR A 83 -8.49 6.03 5.83
C THR A 83 -9.42 4.98 5.23
N LEU A 84 -10.63 4.80 5.78
CA LEU A 84 -11.63 3.89 5.22
C LEU A 84 -11.98 4.28 3.77
N LEU A 85 -12.28 5.55 3.50
CA LEU A 85 -12.58 6.03 2.14
C LEU A 85 -11.44 5.74 1.15
N ALA A 86 -10.19 5.92 1.58
CA ALA A 86 -9.02 5.60 0.78
C ALA A 86 -8.91 4.09 0.48
N TYR A 87 -9.22 3.23 1.45
CA TYR A 87 -9.30 1.78 1.23
C TYR A 87 -10.44 1.42 0.26
N LEU A 88 -11.62 2.04 0.39
CA LEU A 88 -12.75 1.81 -0.50
C LEU A 88 -12.43 2.19 -1.95
N ALA A 89 -11.75 3.32 -2.19
CA ALA A 89 -11.34 3.75 -3.53
C ALA A 89 -10.38 2.76 -4.23
N GLN A 90 -9.59 2.02 -3.43
CA GLN A 90 -8.69 0.99 -3.90
C GLN A 90 -9.36 -0.38 -4.08
N GLY A 91 -10.62 -0.51 -3.66
CA GLY A 91 -11.42 -1.73 -3.73
C GLY A 91 -11.42 -2.38 -5.12
N ARG A 92 -11.51 -3.71 -5.11
CA ARG A 92 -11.53 -4.57 -6.30
C ARG A 92 -12.78 -5.45 -6.29
N SER A 93 -13.03 -6.12 -7.42
CA SER A 93 -14.12 -7.09 -7.55
C SER A 93 -13.78 -8.39 -6.80
N TYR A 94 -14.79 -9.12 -6.35
CA TYR A 94 -14.60 -10.37 -5.61
C TYR A 94 -13.80 -11.37 -6.44
N LEU A 95 -14.14 -11.52 -7.73
CA LEU A 95 -13.45 -12.43 -8.64
C LEU A 95 -11.98 -12.04 -8.91
N ASP A 96 -11.61 -10.77 -8.73
CA ASP A 96 -10.23 -10.31 -8.88
C ASP A 96 -9.37 -10.59 -7.64
N VAL A 97 -9.99 -10.59 -6.46
CA VAL A 97 -9.33 -10.81 -5.17
C VAL A 97 -9.26 -12.30 -4.85
N HIS A 98 -10.34 -13.00 -5.14
CA HIS A 98 -10.54 -14.42 -4.85
C HIS A 98 -10.50 -15.23 -6.13
N GLU A 99 -9.62 -14.91 -7.07
CA GLU A 99 -9.37 -15.77 -8.24
C GLU A 99 -8.83 -17.12 -7.70
N ILE A 100 -9.76 -18.01 -7.36
CA ILE A 100 -9.48 -19.37 -6.91
C ILE A 100 -8.78 -20.03 -8.09
N SER A 101 -7.71 -20.77 -7.80
CA SER A 101 -6.93 -21.59 -8.73
C SER A 101 -7.77 -22.72 -9.36
N GLU A 102 -8.85 -22.37 -10.05
CA GLU A 102 -9.63 -23.28 -10.88
C GLU A 102 -9.05 -23.26 -12.30
N GLU A 103 -8.99 -24.42 -12.94
CA GLU A 103 -8.57 -24.50 -14.35
C GLU A 103 -9.42 -23.53 -15.19
N PRO A 104 -8.84 -22.85 -16.21
CA PRO A 104 -9.60 -21.92 -17.03
C PRO A 104 -10.86 -22.60 -17.59
N LEU A 105 -12.03 -22.06 -17.26
CA LEU A 105 -13.30 -22.58 -17.76
C LEU A 105 -13.30 -22.59 -19.29
N GLU A 106 -13.85 -23.64 -19.89
CA GLU A 106 -14.00 -23.70 -21.34
C GLU A 106 -14.86 -22.51 -21.83
N PRO A 107 -14.40 -21.76 -22.85
CA PRO A 107 -15.13 -20.62 -23.38
C PRO A 107 -16.54 -20.99 -23.83
N ASN A 108 -17.52 -20.13 -23.53
CA ASN A 108 -18.94 -20.28 -23.88
C ASN A 108 -19.71 -21.39 -23.15
N THR A 109 -19.15 -21.96 -22.08
CA THR A 109 -19.96 -22.78 -21.15
C THR A 109 -20.94 -21.89 -20.36
N PRO A 110 -22.08 -22.43 -19.87
CA PRO A 110 -23.00 -21.65 -19.04
C PRO A 110 -22.33 -21.05 -17.79
N GLU A 111 -21.36 -21.77 -17.21
CA GLU A 111 -20.59 -21.33 -16.05
C GLU A 111 -19.60 -20.20 -16.40
N PHE A 112 -18.93 -20.30 -17.55
CA PHE A 112 -18.11 -19.19 -18.08
C PHE A 112 -18.93 -17.92 -18.28
N VAL A 113 -20.11 -18.03 -18.91
CA VAL A 113 -21.00 -16.88 -19.14
C VAL A 113 -21.50 -16.31 -17.82
N LYS A 114 -21.83 -17.15 -16.83
CA LYS A 114 -22.25 -16.72 -15.50
C LYS A 114 -21.14 -15.94 -14.78
N ASN A 115 -19.92 -16.49 -14.71
CA ASN A 115 -18.79 -15.81 -14.06
C ASN A 115 -18.45 -14.48 -14.74
N GLN A 116 -18.57 -14.41 -16.06
CA GLN A 116 -18.36 -13.16 -16.80
C GLN A 116 -19.40 -12.09 -16.41
N LEU A 117 -20.68 -12.47 -16.33
CA LEU A 117 -21.74 -11.55 -15.91
C LEU A 117 -21.57 -11.09 -14.45
N GLU A 118 -21.20 -11.99 -13.55
CA GLU A 118 -20.90 -11.64 -12.15
C GLU A 118 -19.71 -10.67 -12.08
N LYS A 119 -18.64 -10.91 -12.83
CA LYS A 119 -17.50 -9.99 -12.92
C LYS A 119 -17.90 -8.62 -13.44
N GLU A 120 -18.74 -8.55 -14.47
CA GLU A 120 -19.24 -7.28 -15.01
C GLU A 120 -20.04 -6.49 -13.96
N ILE A 121 -20.89 -7.16 -13.17
CA ILE A 121 -21.64 -6.55 -12.07
C ILE A 121 -20.68 -6.03 -10.98
N GLU A 122 -19.73 -6.84 -10.55
CA GLU A 122 -18.76 -6.44 -9.53
C GLU A 122 -17.90 -5.25 -9.99
N LEU A 123 -17.53 -5.19 -11.28
CA LEU A 123 -16.81 -4.05 -11.84
C LEU A 123 -17.65 -2.77 -11.87
N ILE A 124 -18.98 -2.88 -12.02
CA ILE A 124 -19.89 -1.74 -11.85
C ILE A 124 -19.82 -1.23 -10.40
N TRP A 125 -19.85 -2.12 -9.41
CA TRP A 125 -19.72 -1.72 -8.00
C TRP A 125 -18.39 -1.02 -7.73
N VAL A 126 -17.27 -1.57 -8.23
CA VAL A 126 -15.94 -0.95 -8.11
C VAL A 126 -15.93 0.47 -8.66
N ASN A 127 -16.49 0.68 -9.86
CA ASN A 127 -16.54 2.00 -10.47
C ASN A 127 -17.44 2.97 -9.69
N ASN A 128 -18.62 2.52 -9.26
CA ASN A 128 -19.54 3.33 -8.45
C ASN A 128 -18.90 3.77 -7.13
N VAL A 129 -18.12 2.90 -6.48
CA VAL A 129 -17.40 3.24 -5.25
C VAL A 129 -16.34 4.31 -5.51
N ARG A 130 -15.55 4.16 -6.59
CA ARG A 130 -14.54 5.17 -6.97
C ARG A 130 -15.16 6.52 -7.25
N ASP A 131 -16.24 6.55 -8.03
CA ASP A 131 -16.98 7.77 -8.34
C ASP A 131 -17.54 8.43 -7.07
N ALA A 132 -18.11 7.63 -6.16
CA ALA A 132 -18.64 8.12 -4.89
C ALA A 132 -17.55 8.70 -3.99
N VAL A 133 -16.38 8.06 -3.89
CA VAL A 133 -15.26 8.58 -3.10
C VAL A 133 -14.72 9.87 -3.73
N TYR A 134 -14.55 9.88 -5.06
CA TYR A 134 -14.11 11.05 -5.81
C TYR A 134 -15.04 12.27 -5.65
N ALA A 135 -16.35 12.05 -5.51
CA ALA A 135 -17.31 13.13 -5.26
C ALA A 135 -16.97 13.95 -4.00
N GLY A 136 -16.30 13.35 -3.01
CA GLY A 136 -15.85 14.02 -1.78
C GLY A 136 -14.54 14.79 -1.88
N LYS A 137 -13.87 14.83 -3.04
CA LYS A 137 -12.51 15.41 -3.19
C LYS A 137 -12.34 16.81 -2.58
N ASP A 138 -13.36 17.67 -2.73
CA ASP A 138 -13.30 19.06 -2.25
C ASP A 138 -13.36 19.12 -0.72
N VAL A 139 -14.04 18.17 -0.08
CA VAL A 139 -14.01 17.99 1.38
C VAL A 139 -12.61 17.58 1.82
N TYR A 140 -11.98 16.62 1.15
CA TYR A 140 -10.63 16.15 1.52
C TYR A 140 -9.58 17.24 1.30
N LEU A 141 -9.70 18.03 0.22
CA LEU A 141 -8.85 19.20 -0.04
C LEU A 141 -8.96 20.22 1.09
N ASN A 142 -10.17 20.55 1.54
CA ASN A 142 -10.36 21.45 2.69
C ASN A 142 -9.74 20.89 3.99
N LEU A 143 -9.77 19.57 4.18
CA LEU A 143 -9.17 18.92 5.35
C LEU A 143 -7.63 18.94 5.35
N LEU A 144 -6.98 19.33 4.25
CA LEU A 144 -5.54 19.63 4.25
C LEU A 144 -5.19 20.88 5.06
N GLU A 145 -6.17 21.68 5.47
CA GLU A 145 -5.97 22.85 6.35
C GLU A 145 -6.38 22.57 7.80
N HIS A 146 -6.76 21.33 8.14
CA HIS A 146 -7.24 20.98 9.47
C HIS A 146 -6.14 21.13 10.54
N ASN A 147 -6.51 21.55 11.76
CA ASN A 147 -5.55 21.75 12.86
C ASN A 147 -4.83 20.46 13.28
N ASP A 148 -5.54 19.33 13.20
CA ASP A 148 -5.00 18.01 13.52
C ASP A 148 -4.14 17.45 12.36
N PRO A 149 -2.83 17.17 12.59
CA PRO A 149 -1.97 16.59 11.56
C PRO A 149 -2.40 15.20 11.10
N ASN A 150 -3.04 14.37 11.92
CA ASN A 150 -3.50 13.05 11.49
C ASN A 150 -4.59 13.16 10.43
N ILE A 151 -5.49 14.14 10.57
CA ILE A 151 -6.53 14.43 9.58
C ILE A 151 -5.91 14.98 8.29
N ARG A 152 -4.95 15.91 8.37
CA ARG A 152 -4.26 16.41 7.16
C ARG A 152 -3.52 15.28 6.42
N MET A 153 -2.85 14.41 7.17
CA MET A 153 -2.08 13.27 6.64
C MET A 153 -2.97 12.26 5.91
N THR A 154 -4.10 11.89 6.50
CA THR A 154 -5.06 10.92 5.94
C THR A 154 -5.91 11.55 4.83
N ALA A 155 -6.14 12.86 4.86
CA ALA A 155 -6.76 13.58 3.75
C ALA A 155 -5.87 13.56 2.49
N ALA A 156 -4.57 13.79 2.65
CA ALA A 156 -3.60 13.64 1.56
C ALA A 156 -3.60 12.20 1.00
N TYR A 157 -3.57 11.21 1.90
CA TYR A 157 -3.66 9.80 1.53
C TYR A 157 -4.94 9.46 0.74
N THR A 158 -6.10 9.96 1.19
CA THR A 158 -7.39 9.75 0.51
C THR A 158 -7.40 10.37 -0.89
N LEU A 159 -6.86 11.60 -1.02
CA LEU A 159 -6.71 12.27 -2.31
C LEU A 159 -5.81 11.51 -3.27
N ALA A 160 -4.85 10.73 -2.77
CA ALA A 160 -3.95 9.91 -3.60
C ALA A 160 -4.70 8.88 -4.48
N PHE A 161 -5.95 8.56 -4.14
CA PHE A 161 -6.78 7.59 -4.85
C PHE A 161 -7.95 8.21 -5.61
N CYS A 162 -8.06 9.54 -5.62
CA CYS A 162 -8.99 10.29 -6.47
C CYS A 162 -8.37 10.44 -7.88
N ARG A 163 -8.76 9.59 -8.83
CA ARG A 163 -8.06 9.44 -10.13
C ARG A 163 -8.60 10.36 -11.23
N GLU A 164 -9.70 11.04 -10.98
CA GLU A 164 -10.36 11.96 -11.89
C GLU A 164 -9.87 13.40 -11.63
N SER A 165 -9.71 14.21 -12.68
CA SER A 165 -9.26 15.62 -12.58
C SER A 165 -7.98 15.85 -11.71
N VAL A 166 -7.03 14.93 -11.80
CA VAL A 166 -5.80 14.86 -10.97
C VAL A 166 -4.98 16.15 -10.95
N VAL A 167 -4.90 16.88 -12.06
CA VAL A 167 -4.12 18.14 -12.17
C VAL A 167 -4.56 19.17 -11.12
N GLY A 168 -5.85 19.30 -10.87
CA GLY A 168 -6.40 20.24 -9.87
C GLY A 168 -6.05 19.84 -8.44
N ILE A 169 -6.11 18.53 -8.15
CA ILE A 169 -5.74 17.97 -6.84
C ILE A 169 -4.24 18.18 -6.58
N ILE A 170 -3.38 17.78 -7.53
CA ILE A 170 -1.93 17.93 -7.43
C ILE A 170 -1.55 19.40 -7.19
N SER A 171 -2.15 20.33 -7.95
CA SER A 171 -1.85 21.76 -7.84
C SER A 171 -2.18 22.32 -6.45
N GLN A 172 -3.25 21.84 -5.81
CA GLN A 172 -3.62 22.27 -4.46
C GLN A 172 -2.72 21.61 -3.41
N MET A 173 -2.50 20.30 -3.49
CA MET A 173 -1.61 19.57 -2.58
C MET A 173 -0.19 20.16 -2.58
N PHE A 174 0.31 20.59 -3.73
CA PHE A 174 1.63 21.23 -3.85
C PHE A 174 1.72 22.52 -3.05
N LYS A 175 0.68 23.37 -3.10
CA LYS A 175 0.62 24.62 -2.31
C LYS A 175 0.62 24.35 -0.81
N HIS A 176 -0.07 23.30 -0.36
CA HIS A 176 -0.06 22.91 1.05
C HIS A 176 1.29 22.35 1.48
N LEU A 177 1.94 21.55 0.62
CA LEU A 177 3.24 20.95 0.91
C LEU A 177 4.33 22.00 1.19
N GLU A 178 4.31 23.15 0.50
CA GLU A 178 5.26 24.26 0.73
C GLU A 178 5.16 24.89 2.12
N GLN A 179 3.99 24.78 2.77
CA GLN A 179 3.70 25.43 4.06
C GLN A 179 3.63 24.44 5.22
N GLU A 180 3.50 23.14 4.93
CA GLU A 180 3.40 22.11 5.95
C GLU A 180 4.70 22.05 6.77
N ALA A 181 4.58 21.90 8.09
CA ALA A 181 5.72 21.80 8.99
C ALA A 181 5.84 20.40 9.60
N GLU A 182 4.74 19.65 9.69
CA GLU A 182 4.72 18.32 10.28
C GLU A 182 5.30 17.27 9.31
N PRO A 183 6.41 16.60 9.67
CA PRO A 183 7.10 15.66 8.77
C PRO A 183 6.22 14.51 8.29
N ARG A 184 5.32 13.98 9.13
CA ARG A 184 4.42 12.89 8.75
C ARG A 184 3.43 13.32 7.66
N VAL A 185 2.90 14.54 7.77
CA VAL A 185 1.99 15.11 6.77
C VAL A 185 2.73 15.35 5.46
N LYS A 186 3.92 15.97 5.51
CA LYS A 186 4.78 16.13 4.32
C LYS A 186 5.07 14.81 3.62
N ALA A 187 5.49 13.80 4.37
CA ALA A 187 5.81 12.47 3.83
C ALA A 187 4.59 11.84 3.14
N SER A 188 3.42 11.89 3.80
CA SER A 188 2.16 11.40 3.20
C SER A 188 1.80 12.17 1.93
N MET A 189 1.91 13.50 1.92
CA MET A 189 1.66 14.33 0.72
C MET A 189 2.61 13.98 -0.43
N VAL A 190 3.90 13.80 -0.16
CA VAL A 190 4.90 13.42 -1.17
C VAL A 190 4.57 12.06 -1.79
N LEU A 191 4.28 11.05 -0.95
CA LEU A 191 3.85 9.72 -1.43
C LEU A 191 2.55 9.80 -2.23
N SER A 192 1.60 10.64 -1.79
CA SER A 192 0.31 10.86 -2.46
C SER A 192 0.49 11.47 -3.86
N LEU A 193 1.34 12.50 -3.97
CA LEU A 193 1.69 13.13 -5.25
C LEU A 193 2.39 12.13 -6.18
N GLY A 194 3.32 11.32 -5.64
CA GLY A 194 3.96 10.24 -6.40
C GLY A 194 2.96 9.21 -6.92
N ASN A 195 1.95 8.86 -6.12
CA ASN A 195 0.91 7.91 -6.52
C ASN A 195 0.00 8.47 -7.63
N LEU A 196 -0.44 9.71 -7.51
CA LEU A 196 -1.30 10.38 -8.50
C LEU A 196 -0.62 10.54 -9.86
N ALA A 197 0.67 10.82 -9.86
CA ALA A 197 1.43 11.12 -11.07
C ALA A 197 1.72 9.91 -11.97
N VAL A 198 1.62 8.68 -11.45
CA VAL A 198 1.79 7.45 -12.27
C VAL A 198 0.85 7.43 -13.48
N HIS A 199 -0.32 8.06 -13.36
CA HIS A 199 -1.33 8.11 -14.40
C HIS A 199 -1.35 9.42 -15.20
N GLN A 200 -0.39 10.33 -14.97
CA GLN A 200 -0.32 11.66 -15.59
C GLN A 200 1.08 11.92 -16.17
N PRO A 201 1.43 11.32 -17.33
CA PRO A 201 2.78 11.40 -17.91
C PRO A 201 3.32 12.83 -18.05
N GLU A 202 2.46 13.81 -18.30
CA GLU A 202 2.79 15.22 -18.44
C GLU A 202 3.27 15.89 -17.15
N LEU A 203 2.98 15.32 -15.97
CA LEU A 203 3.39 15.85 -14.68
C LEU A 203 4.64 15.16 -14.11
N VAL A 204 5.00 13.98 -14.64
CA VAL A 204 6.08 13.14 -14.11
C VAL A 204 7.40 13.90 -14.02
N GLU A 205 7.81 14.61 -15.07
CA GLU A 205 9.10 15.32 -15.08
C GLU A 205 9.16 16.44 -14.03
N SER A 206 8.06 17.18 -13.85
CA SER A 206 8.00 18.26 -12.85
C SER A 206 8.01 17.73 -11.42
N LEU A 207 7.35 16.59 -11.18
CA LEU A 207 7.33 15.97 -9.86
C LEU A 207 8.65 15.27 -9.52
N ILE A 208 9.34 14.67 -10.48
CA ILE A 208 10.70 14.17 -10.28
C ILE A 208 11.62 15.31 -9.81
N LYS A 209 11.61 16.45 -10.50
CA LYS A 209 12.40 17.63 -10.11
C LYS A 209 12.03 18.15 -8.71
N LEU A 210 10.74 18.14 -8.36
CA LEU A 210 10.30 18.50 -7.01
C LEU A 210 10.89 17.53 -5.97
N PHE A 211 10.74 16.22 -6.17
CA PHE A 211 11.16 15.25 -5.18
C PHE A 211 12.69 15.22 -5.02
N GLU A 212 13.45 15.42 -6.10
CA GLU A 212 14.89 15.67 -6.03
C GLU A 212 15.21 16.92 -5.18
N ALA A 213 14.48 18.02 -5.37
CA ALA A 213 14.68 19.23 -4.58
C ALA A 213 14.34 19.03 -3.10
N ILE A 214 13.27 18.30 -2.79
CA ILE A 214 12.89 17.94 -1.40
C ILE A 214 14.00 17.09 -0.79
N MET A 215 14.44 16.03 -1.47
CA MET A 215 15.48 15.13 -0.98
C MET A 215 16.79 15.88 -0.67
N ASN A 216 17.13 16.90 -1.46
CA ASN A 216 18.34 17.70 -1.29
C ASN A 216 18.25 18.82 -0.24
N SER A 217 17.04 19.28 0.12
CA SER A 217 16.83 20.44 0.99
C SER A 217 16.28 20.08 2.37
N GLU A 218 15.62 18.94 2.49
CA GLU A 218 14.94 18.51 3.70
C GLU A 218 15.91 17.80 4.67
N ALA A 219 15.82 18.15 5.95
CA ALA A 219 16.66 17.55 6.99
C ALA A 219 16.02 16.31 7.64
N ASN A 220 14.73 16.07 7.40
CA ASN A 220 13.98 15.00 8.02
C ASN A 220 14.03 13.70 7.21
N ASN A 221 14.64 12.66 7.79
CA ASN A 221 14.81 11.35 7.14
C ASN A 221 13.52 10.71 6.62
N LEU A 222 12.36 10.92 7.27
CA LEU A 222 11.09 10.37 6.81
C LEU A 222 10.62 11.02 5.51
N VAL A 223 10.79 12.34 5.39
CA VAL A 223 10.39 13.09 4.20
C VAL A 223 11.35 12.81 3.05
N THR A 224 12.65 12.72 3.34
CA THR A 224 13.68 12.29 2.37
C THR A 224 13.39 10.88 1.85
N LEU A 225 13.01 9.94 2.74
CA LEU A 225 12.58 8.61 2.36
C LEU A 225 11.33 8.65 1.46
N ALA A 226 10.30 9.40 1.85
CA ALA A 226 9.08 9.53 1.06
C ALA A 226 9.36 10.05 -0.35
N ALA A 227 10.25 11.05 -0.47
CA ALA A 227 10.70 11.58 -1.75
C ALA A 227 11.45 10.53 -2.58
N ALA A 228 12.37 9.77 -1.96
CA ALA A 228 13.09 8.69 -2.63
C ALA A 228 12.16 7.56 -3.11
N MET A 229 11.17 7.16 -2.32
CA MET A 229 10.16 6.18 -2.72
C MET A 229 9.29 6.69 -3.88
N ALA A 230 8.86 7.96 -3.82
CA ALA A 230 8.09 8.58 -4.89
C ALA A 230 8.91 8.71 -6.19
N LEU A 231 10.21 9.04 -6.09
CA LEU A 231 11.14 9.04 -7.21
C LEU A 231 11.30 7.66 -7.82
N ALA A 232 11.53 6.63 -6.99
CA ALA A 232 11.67 5.25 -7.46
C ALA A 232 10.44 4.81 -8.27
N LYS A 233 9.25 5.11 -7.75
CA LYS A 233 7.97 4.80 -8.39
C LYS A 233 7.79 5.48 -9.76
N LEU A 234 8.18 6.76 -9.86
CA LEU A 234 7.99 7.56 -11.08
C LEU A 234 9.09 7.34 -12.12
N ALA A 235 10.35 7.38 -11.70
CA ALA A 235 11.51 7.28 -12.57
C ALA A 235 11.83 5.84 -12.97
N LYS A 236 11.42 4.85 -12.16
CA LYS A 236 11.67 3.42 -12.38
C LYS A 236 13.16 3.19 -12.67
N GLU A 237 13.51 2.62 -13.81
CA GLU A 237 14.91 2.37 -14.21
C GLU A 237 15.81 3.62 -14.26
N GLN A 238 15.22 4.83 -14.31
CA GLN A 238 15.94 6.11 -14.33
C GLN A 238 16.04 6.76 -12.95
N THR A 239 15.77 6.01 -11.87
CA THR A 239 15.85 6.52 -10.50
C THR A 239 17.25 7.08 -10.19
N PRO A 240 17.36 8.30 -9.66
CA PRO A 240 18.66 8.89 -9.31
C PRO A 240 19.45 8.04 -8.31
N PRO A 241 20.79 7.92 -8.47
CA PRO A 241 21.62 7.16 -7.53
C PRO A 241 21.46 7.60 -6.07
N ASP A 242 21.34 8.90 -5.81
CA ASP A 242 21.16 9.46 -4.47
C ASP A 242 19.84 8.99 -3.83
N ALA A 243 18.77 8.83 -4.62
CA ALA A 243 17.51 8.28 -4.14
C ALA A 243 17.64 6.79 -3.79
N VAL A 244 18.37 6.02 -4.61
CA VAL A 244 18.69 4.62 -4.30
C VAL A 244 19.50 4.53 -3.00
N GLU A 245 20.48 5.42 -2.80
CA GLU A 245 21.28 5.47 -1.57
C GLU A 245 20.41 5.72 -0.33
N VAL A 246 19.44 6.66 -0.39
CA VAL A 246 18.49 6.92 0.70
C VAL A 246 17.69 5.66 1.05
N LEU A 247 17.11 4.99 0.04
CA LEU A 247 16.33 3.76 0.25
C LEU A 247 17.18 2.68 0.94
N VAL A 248 18.41 2.51 0.49
CA VAL A 248 19.34 1.51 1.02
C VAL A 248 19.76 1.80 2.45
N ASN A 249 20.08 3.05 2.74
CA ASN A 249 20.44 3.46 4.10
C ASN A 249 19.28 3.20 5.07
N VAL A 250 18.03 3.38 4.64
CA VAL A 250 16.85 3.01 5.44
C VAL A 250 16.73 1.51 5.64
N MET A 251 17.06 0.67 4.64
CA MET A 251 17.06 -0.78 4.83
C MET A 251 18.15 -1.24 5.82
N ALA A 252 19.30 -0.55 5.84
CA ALA A 252 20.39 -0.85 6.76
C ALA A 252 20.15 -0.33 8.18
N GLU A 253 19.47 0.82 8.31
CA GLU A 253 19.18 1.49 9.58
C GLU A 253 17.68 1.87 9.70
N PRO A 254 16.76 0.89 9.70
CA PRO A 254 15.31 1.16 9.68
C PRO A 254 14.82 1.89 10.94
N GLN A 255 15.54 1.80 12.06
CA GLN A 255 15.26 2.53 13.29
C GLN A 255 15.23 4.06 13.12
N LEU A 256 15.88 4.60 12.08
CA LEU A 256 15.91 6.05 11.81
C LEU A 256 14.55 6.62 11.43
N VAL A 257 13.65 5.78 10.90
CA VAL A 257 12.36 6.21 10.33
C VAL A 257 11.17 5.36 10.77
N SER A 258 11.38 4.08 11.13
CA SER A 258 10.32 3.10 11.41
C SER A 258 9.25 3.57 12.40
N GLY A 259 9.65 4.29 13.45
CA GLY A 259 8.72 4.81 14.47
C GLY A 259 7.74 5.85 13.94
N LEU A 260 8.15 6.72 13.00
CA LEU A 260 7.24 7.68 12.36
C LEU A 260 6.58 7.07 11.12
N TYR A 261 7.30 6.22 10.39
CA TYR A 261 6.81 5.57 9.17
C TYR A 261 5.59 4.69 9.46
N SER A 262 5.63 3.90 10.54
CA SER A 262 4.50 3.05 10.98
C SER A 262 3.23 3.81 11.34
N GLN A 263 3.30 5.13 11.52
CA GLN A 263 2.13 5.98 11.76
C GLN A 263 1.55 6.55 10.46
N LEU A 264 2.23 6.39 9.33
CA LEU A 264 1.71 6.82 8.04
C LEU A 264 0.64 5.82 7.58
N PRO A 265 -0.46 6.29 6.95
CA PRO A 265 -1.43 5.40 6.32
C PRO A 265 -0.85 4.64 5.10
N TRP A 266 0.38 4.98 4.70
CA TRP A 266 1.14 4.33 3.64
C TRP A 266 1.91 3.09 4.09
N ALA A 267 2.13 2.90 5.39
CA ALA A 267 2.93 1.79 5.88
C ALA A 267 2.17 0.46 5.73
N ASN A 268 2.73 -0.46 4.96
CA ASN A 268 2.14 -1.79 4.74
C ASN A 268 3.02 -2.86 5.40
N GLY A 269 2.84 -3.01 6.72
CA GLY A 269 3.64 -3.91 7.54
C GLY A 269 4.85 -3.22 8.15
N ASN A 270 5.95 -3.07 7.39
CA ASN A 270 7.15 -2.40 7.88
C ASN A 270 7.90 -1.65 6.76
N VAL A 271 8.68 -0.63 7.15
CA VAL A 271 9.39 0.25 6.21
C VAL A 271 10.38 -0.49 5.31
N VAL A 272 11.02 -1.55 5.79
CA VAL A 272 11.99 -2.33 4.99
C VAL A 272 11.26 -3.10 3.89
N ALA A 273 10.08 -3.65 4.17
CA ALA A 273 9.24 -4.31 3.17
C ALA A 273 8.82 -3.33 2.07
N ASP A 274 8.29 -2.16 2.45
CA ASP A 274 7.84 -1.15 1.50
C ASP A 274 9.00 -0.59 0.65
N VAL A 275 10.16 -0.37 1.24
CA VAL A 275 11.38 0.03 0.51
C VAL A 275 11.87 -1.08 -0.42
N SER A 276 11.84 -2.34 0.01
CA SER A 276 12.22 -3.48 -0.82
C SER A 276 11.33 -3.56 -2.07
N GLN A 277 10.03 -3.31 -1.91
CA GLN A 277 9.10 -3.27 -3.04
C GLN A 277 9.44 -2.14 -4.02
N CYS A 278 9.76 -0.93 -3.53
CA CYS A 278 10.21 0.17 -4.39
C CYS A 278 11.49 -0.16 -5.18
N LEU A 279 12.45 -0.85 -4.56
CA LEU A 279 13.69 -1.25 -5.24
C LEU A 279 13.47 -2.40 -6.23
N GLY A 280 12.46 -3.24 -6.02
CA GLY A 280 12.10 -4.33 -6.93
C GLY A 280 11.69 -3.84 -8.34
N ASP A 281 11.19 -2.61 -8.45
CA ASP A 281 10.86 -1.97 -9.72
C ASP A 281 12.10 -1.51 -10.52
N LEU A 282 13.29 -1.58 -9.93
CA LEU A 282 14.55 -1.24 -10.58
C LEU A 282 15.19 -2.47 -11.23
N LYS A 283 16.05 -2.25 -12.23
CA LYS A 283 16.85 -3.34 -12.81
C LYS A 283 17.81 -3.91 -11.77
N ALA A 284 17.77 -5.21 -11.55
CA ALA A 284 18.66 -5.91 -10.62
C ALA A 284 20.14 -5.53 -10.81
N ASP A 285 20.61 -5.41 -12.05
CA ASP A 285 22.01 -5.03 -12.34
C ASP A 285 22.35 -3.60 -11.87
N ALA A 286 21.39 -2.68 -11.91
CA ALA A 286 21.60 -1.29 -11.48
C ALA A 286 21.79 -1.17 -9.96
N ILE A 287 21.31 -2.16 -9.21
CA ILE A 287 21.33 -2.20 -7.75
C ILE A 287 22.04 -3.44 -7.18
N ALA A 288 22.77 -4.18 -8.02
CA ALA A 288 23.52 -5.38 -7.60
C ALA A 288 24.64 -5.06 -6.59
N PHE A 289 25.15 -3.82 -6.60
CA PHE A 289 26.13 -3.33 -5.63
C PHE A 289 25.62 -3.33 -4.18
N LEU A 290 24.31 -3.49 -3.98
CA LEU A 290 23.65 -3.55 -2.67
C LEU A 290 23.75 -4.91 -1.99
N ILE A 291 24.14 -5.96 -2.71
CA ILE A 291 24.18 -7.31 -2.14
C ILE A 291 25.09 -7.38 -0.89
N PRO A 292 26.34 -6.88 -0.91
CA PRO A 292 27.20 -6.93 0.28
C PRO A 292 26.68 -6.19 1.52
N PRO A 293 26.20 -4.92 1.45
CA PRO A 293 25.66 -4.25 2.64
C PRO A 293 24.37 -4.91 3.15
N LEU A 294 23.46 -5.34 2.27
CA LEU A 294 22.21 -6.01 2.69
C LEU A 294 22.47 -7.37 3.36
N MET A 295 23.48 -8.12 2.91
CA MET A 295 23.87 -9.35 3.61
C MET A 295 24.36 -9.09 5.04
N GLN A 296 25.00 -7.95 5.29
CA GLN A 296 25.50 -7.59 6.61
C GLN A 296 24.38 -7.19 7.57
N THR A 297 23.21 -6.78 7.07
CA THR A 297 22.10 -6.27 7.90
C THR A 297 21.15 -7.36 8.38
N LEU A 298 21.10 -8.51 7.70
CA LEU A 298 20.19 -9.64 7.99
C LEU A 298 20.09 -10.00 9.47
N GLU A 299 21.22 -10.05 10.18
CA GLU A 299 21.27 -10.48 11.58
C GLU A 299 21.01 -9.35 12.60
N PHE A 300 20.96 -8.09 12.16
CA PHE A 300 20.84 -6.93 13.04
C PHE A 300 19.47 -6.25 12.98
N VAL A 301 18.60 -6.69 12.09
CA VAL A 301 17.22 -6.22 11.95
C VAL A 301 16.24 -7.22 12.58
N ASP A 302 15.01 -6.79 12.83
CA ASP A 302 13.96 -7.70 13.29
C ASP A 302 13.62 -8.78 12.24
N ALA A 303 12.95 -9.85 12.68
CA ALA A 303 12.63 -11.00 11.83
C ALA A 303 11.81 -10.63 10.58
N SER A 304 10.91 -9.65 10.66
CA SER A 304 10.09 -9.24 9.50
C SER A 304 10.95 -8.50 8.48
N SER A 305 11.82 -7.60 8.94
CA SER A 305 12.77 -6.89 8.09
C SER A 305 13.79 -7.85 7.46
N ALA A 306 14.26 -8.85 8.22
CA ALA A 306 15.19 -9.86 7.74
C ALA A 306 14.60 -10.69 6.57
N LEU A 307 13.32 -11.05 6.64
CA LEU A 307 12.62 -11.73 5.53
C LEU A 307 12.60 -10.86 4.25
N SER A 308 12.21 -9.58 4.37
CA SER A 308 12.16 -8.67 3.22
C SER A 308 13.55 -8.47 2.59
N ILE A 309 14.59 -8.32 3.42
CA ILE A 309 15.98 -8.24 2.94
C ILE A 309 16.42 -9.55 2.27
N ALA A 310 16.08 -10.71 2.84
CA ALA A 310 16.41 -12.01 2.26
C ALA A 310 15.75 -12.22 0.88
N GLU A 311 14.47 -11.86 0.74
CA GLU A 311 13.76 -11.89 -0.54
C GLU A 311 14.42 -10.96 -1.56
N MET A 312 14.79 -9.74 -1.16
CA MET A 312 15.48 -8.78 -2.02
C MET A 312 16.86 -9.30 -2.47
N LEU A 313 17.65 -9.87 -1.55
CA LEU A 313 18.95 -10.47 -1.87
C LEU A 313 18.81 -11.60 -2.89
N LEU A 314 17.78 -12.44 -2.76
CA LEU A 314 17.48 -13.49 -3.74
C LEU A 314 17.06 -12.90 -5.08
N TYR A 315 16.18 -11.89 -5.09
CA TYR A 315 15.80 -11.20 -6.32
C TYR A 315 17.03 -10.64 -7.06
N LEU A 316 17.94 -9.97 -6.35
CA LEU A 316 19.17 -9.41 -6.93
C LEU A 316 20.12 -10.48 -7.46
N ALA A 317 20.39 -11.53 -6.67
CA ALA A 317 21.35 -12.57 -7.05
C ALA A 317 20.85 -13.49 -8.19
N PHE A 318 19.53 -13.68 -8.29
CA PHE A 318 18.91 -14.57 -9.26
C PHE A 318 18.15 -13.83 -10.36
N THR A 319 18.12 -12.48 -10.34
CA THR A 319 17.37 -11.64 -11.29
C THR A 319 15.88 -12.03 -11.36
N GLY A 320 15.31 -12.40 -10.20
CA GLY A 320 13.94 -12.92 -10.09
C GLY A 320 13.68 -14.29 -10.75
N LYS A 321 14.72 -15.00 -11.22
CA LYS A 321 14.57 -16.27 -11.93
C LYS A 321 14.63 -17.46 -10.99
N LYS A 322 13.69 -18.40 -11.20
CA LYS A 322 13.69 -19.71 -10.55
C LYS A 322 14.81 -20.59 -11.11
N VAL A 323 15.59 -21.21 -10.22
CA VAL A 323 16.56 -22.25 -10.59
C VAL A 323 15.89 -23.61 -10.71
N SER A 324 16.55 -24.53 -11.43
CA SER A 324 16.10 -25.92 -11.53
C SER A 324 15.97 -26.54 -10.14
N ALA A 325 14.90 -27.29 -9.87
CA ALA A 325 14.68 -27.97 -8.58
C ALA A 325 15.78 -29.00 -8.22
N LYS A 326 16.69 -29.31 -9.15
CA LYS A 326 17.85 -30.18 -8.97
C LYS A 326 19.18 -29.43 -9.10
N VAL A 327 19.17 -28.10 -9.06
CA VAL A 327 20.39 -27.29 -9.14
C VAL A 327 21.35 -27.74 -8.04
N LYS A 328 22.64 -27.77 -8.35
CA LYS A 328 23.70 -27.99 -7.35
C LYS A 328 24.40 -26.68 -7.06
N ILE A 329 25.00 -26.54 -5.87
CA ILE A 329 25.67 -25.31 -5.47
C ILE A 329 26.84 -24.92 -6.39
N GLU A 330 27.48 -25.90 -7.03
CA GLU A 330 28.57 -25.66 -7.99
C GLU A 330 28.08 -25.04 -9.31
N GLU A 331 26.79 -25.16 -9.62
CA GLU A 331 26.15 -24.56 -10.79
C GLU A 331 25.76 -23.09 -10.54
N LEU A 332 25.76 -22.64 -9.28
CA LEU A 332 25.53 -21.25 -8.92
C LEU A 332 26.78 -20.40 -9.23
N ASN A 333 26.60 -19.10 -9.45
CA ASN A 333 27.74 -18.18 -9.49
C ASN A 333 28.20 -17.80 -8.06
N GLU A 334 29.30 -17.06 -7.95
CA GLU A 334 29.86 -16.67 -6.65
C GLU A 334 28.88 -15.82 -5.81
N THR A 335 28.25 -14.83 -6.42
CA THR A 335 27.26 -13.96 -5.77
C THR A 335 26.06 -14.74 -5.23
N GLN A 336 25.52 -15.65 -6.03
CA GLN A 336 24.40 -16.52 -5.64
C GLN A 336 24.77 -17.40 -4.45
N ARG A 337 25.96 -18.00 -4.47
CA ARG A 337 26.46 -18.79 -3.32
C ARG A 337 26.61 -17.95 -2.06
N MET A 338 27.14 -16.74 -2.18
CA MET A 338 27.30 -15.84 -1.04
C MET A 338 25.95 -15.49 -0.41
N VAL A 339 24.96 -15.11 -1.23
CA VAL A 339 23.60 -14.77 -0.76
C VAL A 339 22.94 -15.96 -0.08
N VAL A 340 22.94 -17.12 -0.73
CA VAL A 340 22.36 -18.35 -0.16
C VAL A 340 22.98 -18.69 1.19
N LYS A 341 24.30 -18.56 1.31
CA LYS A 341 25.02 -18.81 2.55
C LYS A 341 24.68 -17.80 3.64
N ALA A 342 24.59 -16.50 3.32
CA ALA A 342 24.21 -15.49 4.31
C ALA A 342 22.79 -15.73 4.85
N ILE A 343 21.83 -16.07 3.98
CA ILE A 343 20.46 -16.42 4.40
C ILE A 343 20.46 -17.69 5.27
N ALA A 344 21.25 -18.70 4.91
CA ALA A 344 21.37 -19.93 5.70
C ALA A 344 21.95 -19.71 7.11
N GLN A 345 22.72 -18.64 7.29
CA GLN A 345 23.42 -18.29 8.52
C GLN A 345 22.70 -17.26 9.40
N SER A 346 21.64 -16.61 8.91
CA SER A 346 20.92 -15.61 9.69
C SER A 346 19.77 -16.22 10.47
N ASP A 347 19.80 -16.16 11.81
CA ASP A 347 18.75 -16.73 12.64
C ASP A 347 17.44 -15.90 12.54
N ASN A 348 17.56 -14.57 12.37
CA ASN A 348 16.40 -13.69 12.20
C ASN A 348 15.60 -14.02 10.94
N ALA A 349 16.26 -14.36 9.83
CA ALA A 349 15.59 -14.75 8.59
C ALA A 349 14.76 -16.04 8.72
N TRP A 350 15.08 -16.91 9.69
CA TRP A 350 14.37 -18.17 9.95
C TRP A 350 13.41 -18.11 11.16
N THR A 351 13.27 -16.94 11.80
CA THR A 351 12.46 -16.80 13.02
C THR A 351 10.96 -16.90 12.75
N ILE A 352 10.48 -16.39 11.61
CA ILE A 352 9.06 -16.45 11.24
C ILE A 352 8.80 -17.76 10.49
N ASP A 353 8.08 -18.67 11.16
CA ASP A 353 7.88 -20.04 10.68
C ASP A 353 7.25 -20.10 9.29
N GLY A 354 7.77 -20.99 8.44
CA GLY A 354 7.32 -21.22 7.07
C GLY A 354 7.61 -20.12 6.04
N LYS A 355 7.80 -18.86 6.44
CA LYS A 355 7.91 -17.74 5.47
C LYS A 355 9.17 -17.78 4.62
N MET A 356 10.33 -18.02 5.23
CA MET A 356 11.58 -18.18 4.47
C MET A 356 11.53 -19.41 3.55
N SER A 357 10.85 -20.47 3.98
CA SER A 357 10.64 -21.68 3.17
C SER A 357 9.80 -21.40 1.92
N GLU A 358 8.74 -20.58 2.04
CA GLU A 358 7.91 -20.12 0.91
C GLU A 358 8.75 -19.33 -0.09
N ILE A 359 9.52 -18.34 0.39
CA ILE A 359 10.40 -17.52 -0.45
C ILE A 359 11.43 -18.39 -1.18
N LEU A 360 12.18 -19.25 -0.49
CA LEU A 360 13.18 -20.12 -1.14
C LEU A 360 12.55 -21.06 -2.18
N SER A 361 11.33 -21.53 -1.93
CA SER A 361 10.59 -22.40 -2.86
C SER A 361 10.21 -21.66 -4.16
N SER A 362 9.91 -20.35 -4.08
CA SER A 362 9.61 -19.53 -5.26
C SER A 362 10.82 -19.43 -6.20
N PHE A 363 12.03 -19.38 -5.63
CA PHE A 363 13.30 -19.41 -6.35
C PHE A 363 13.78 -20.82 -6.72
N GLY A 364 13.14 -21.89 -6.25
CA GLY A 364 13.54 -23.27 -6.53
C GLY A 364 14.75 -23.76 -5.73
N LEU A 365 15.06 -23.08 -4.62
CA LEU A 365 16.15 -23.39 -3.71
C LEU A 365 15.69 -24.34 -2.58
N PRO A 366 16.63 -24.99 -1.86
CA PRO A 366 16.30 -25.80 -0.70
C PRO A 366 15.51 -25.00 0.36
N ASN A 367 14.33 -25.49 0.71
CA ASN A 367 13.32 -24.72 1.46
C ASN A 367 13.34 -24.92 2.98
N SER A 368 14.48 -25.28 3.57
CA SER A 368 14.63 -25.40 5.02
C SER A 368 16.05 -25.04 5.43
N GLN A 369 16.23 -24.43 6.60
CA GLN A 369 17.53 -23.92 7.05
C GLN A 369 18.61 -25.00 7.00
N TYR A 370 18.34 -26.19 7.55
CA TYR A 370 19.27 -27.31 7.52
C TYR A 370 19.67 -27.75 6.11
N LYS A 371 18.69 -27.86 5.19
CA LYS A 371 18.99 -28.19 3.78
C LYS A 371 19.78 -27.08 3.08
N LEU A 372 19.51 -25.82 3.39
CA LEU A 372 20.22 -24.67 2.80
C LEU A 372 21.65 -24.54 3.33
N GLN A 373 21.88 -24.90 4.59
CA GLN A 373 23.23 -24.97 5.18
C GLN A 373 24.07 -26.14 4.64
N ALA A 374 23.41 -27.22 4.24
CA ALA A 374 24.04 -28.40 3.64
C ALA A 374 24.16 -28.34 2.10
N PHE A 375 23.48 -27.36 1.48
CA PHE A 375 23.53 -27.07 0.06
C PHE A 375 24.81 -26.30 -0.26
#